data_AF-A0A1X7HRJ1-F1
#
_entry.id   AF-A0A1X7HRJ1-F1
#
_cell.length_a   1.000
_cell.length_b   1.000
_cell.length_c   1.000
_cell.angle_alpha   90.00
_cell.angle_beta   90.00
_cell.angle_gamma   90.00
#
_symmetry.space_group_name_H-M   'P 1'
#
loop_
_entity.id
_entity.type
_entity.pdbx_description
1 polymer ?
#
loop_
_entity_poly.entity_id
_entity_poly.type
_entity_poly.pdbx_seq_one_letter_code
_entity_poly.pdbx_strand_id
1 'polypeptide(L)'
;MNFQKWDMGSKMIFIATCAAIISFFFKWVDVGFVSENGFGQGAVFFILLFLYPFLMVIREKRMSKMLGYIMAIVGIILSYIYILSKSVDILGSTFNAASSGPYLFMAACGLLLLGVHKRRN
;
A
#
# COMPACT_ATOMS: atom_id res chain seq x y z
N MET A 1 -21.16 -9.90 3.48
CA MET A 1 -20.42 -8.62 3.50
C MET A 1 -21.43 -7.50 3.29
N ASN A 2 -21.70 -6.66 4.29
CA ASN A 2 -22.66 -5.56 4.15
C ASN A 2 -21.93 -4.21 4.29
N PHE A 3 -21.37 -3.73 3.17
CA PHE A 3 -20.55 -2.52 3.13
C PHE A 3 -21.27 -1.29 3.69
N GLN A 4 -22.59 -1.18 3.52
CA GLN A 4 -23.36 -0.04 4.01
C GLN A 4 -23.35 0.07 5.54
N LYS A 5 -23.36 -1.08 6.23
CA LYS A 5 -23.37 -1.16 7.71
C LYS A 5 -22.01 -0.92 8.36
N TRP A 6 -20.92 -0.95 7.59
CA TRP A 6 -19.59 -0.75 8.13
C TRP A 6 -19.36 0.68 8.60
N ASP A 7 -18.60 0.80 9.70
CA ASP A 7 -18.10 2.08 10.17
C ASP A 7 -17.11 2.68 9.16
N MET A 8 -16.87 3.98 9.29
CA MET A 8 -16.01 4.70 8.36
C MET A 8 -14.59 4.12 8.30
N GLY A 9 -14.03 3.68 9.43
CA GLY A 9 -12.69 3.10 9.46
C GLY A 9 -12.61 1.78 8.70
N SER A 10 -13.59 0.90 8.88
CA SER A 10 -13.68 -0.36 8.12
C SER A 10 -13.82 -0.13 6.62
N LYS A 11 -14.62 0.87 6.20
CA LYS A 11 -14.71 1.28 4.78
C LYS A 11 -13.37 1.79 4.24
N MET A 12 -12.66 2.62 5.01
CA MET A 12 -11.35 3.14 4.62
C MET A 12 -10.31 2.02 4.48
N ILE A 13 -10.28 1.04 5.40
CA ILE A 13 -9.39 -0.12 5.31
C ILE A 13 -9.68 -0.92 4.05
N PHE A 14 -10.95 -1.18 3.74
CA PHE A 14 -11.34 -1.90 2.52
C PHE A 14 -10.90 -1.16 1.26
N ILE A 15 -11.18 0.15 1.17
CA ILE A 15 -10.78 1.00 0.04
C ILE A 15 -9.25 1.04 -0.07
N ALA A 16 -8.53 1.13 1.05
CA ALA A 16 -7.08 1.09 1.08
C ALA A 16 -6.53 -0.22 0.52
N THR A 17 -7.12 -1.37 0.89
CA THR A 17 -6.75 -2.67 0.32
C THR A 17 -7.00 -2.71 -1.19
N CYS A 18 -8.15 -2.23 -1.67
CA CYS A 18 -8.43 -2.15 -3.10
C CYS A 18 -7.42 -1.23 -3.83
N ALA A 19 -7.12 -0.06 -3.27
CA ALA A 19 -6.15 0.88 -3.84
C ALA A 19 -4.74 0.26 -3.90
N ALA A 20 -4.32 -0.48 -2.87
CA ALA A 20 -3.05 -1.21 -2.86
C ALA A 20 -3.00 -2.27 -3.97
N ILE A 21 -4.08 -3.04 -4.18
CA ILE A 21 -4.15 -4.02 -5.28
C ILE A 21 -4.06 -3.31 -6.63
N ILE A 22 -4.82 -2.23 -6.81
CA ILE A 22 -4.82 -1.43 -8.05
C ILE A 22 -3.41 -0.89 -8.32
N SER A 23 -2.68 -0.46 -7.29
CA SER A 23 -1.33 0.07 -7.44
C SER A 23 -0.36 -0.91 -8.11
N PHE A 24 -0.54 -2.22 -7.97
CA PHE A 24 0.35 -3.21 -8.60
C PHE A 24 0.19 -3.29 -10.12
N PHE A 25 -0.95 -2.85 -10.65
CA PHE A 25 -1.16 -2.77 -12.10
C PHE A 25 -0.51 -1.54 -12.73
N PHE A 26 -0.16 -0.54 -11.93
CA PHE A 26 0.52 0.67 -12.40
C PHE A 26 2.00 0.36 -12.62
N LYS A 27 2.69 1.22 -13.39
CA LYS A 27 4.15 1.16 -13.50
C LYS A 27 4.76 1.44 -12.14
N TRP A 28 5.61 0.53 -11.69
CA TRP A 28 6.41 0.70 -10.48
C TRP A 28 7.80 1.25 -10.80
N VAL A 29 8.34 0.86 -11.94
CA VAL A 29 9.59 1.38 -12.49
C VAL A 29 9.34 1.85 -13.92
N ASP A 30 9.84 3.02 -14.27
CA ASP A 30 9.88 3.52 -15.64
C ASP A 30 11.19 4.30 -15.88
N VAL A 31 12.07 3.76 -16.72
CA VAL A 31 13.33 4.40 -17.15
C VAL A 31 13.33 4.70 -18.66
N GLY A 32 12.15 4.88 -19.26
CA GLY A 32 11.96 5.20 -20.68
C GLY A 32 12.10 3.99 -21.60
N PHE A 33 13.21 3.25 -21.50
CA PHE A 33 13.45 2.05 -22.33
C PHE A 33 12.96 0.74 -21.68
N VAL A 34 12.85 0.73 -20.35
CA VAL A 34 12.33 -0.42 -19.58
C VAL A 34 11.29 0.10 -18.60
N SER A 35 10.14 -0.57 -18.58
CA SER A 35 9.05 -0.26 -17.65
C SER A 35 8.47 -1.56 -17.12
N GLU A 36 8.29 -1.64 -15.81
CA GLU A 36 7.66 -2.79 -15.16
C GLU A 36 6.59 -2.35 -14.16
N ASN A 37 5.53 -3.15 -14.06
CA ASN A 37 4.48 -2.96 -13.08
C ASN A 37 4.85 -3.60 -11.72
N GLY A 38 3.99 -3.45 -10.72
CA GLY A 38 4.25 -3.96 -9.37
C GLY A 38 4.32 -5.49 -9.29
N PHE A 39 3.71 -6.20 -10.23
CA PHE A 39 3.85 -7.66 -10.33
C PHE A 39 5.23 -8.06 -10.84
N GLY A 40 5.72 -7.44 -11.91
CA GLY A 40 7.06 -7.69 -12.47
C GLY A 40 8.18 -7.39 -11.46
N GLN A 41 7.99 -6.34 -10.66
CA GLN A 41 8.93 -5.92 -9.62
C GLN A 41 8.87 -6.76 -8.33
N GLY A 42 8.01 -7.79 -8.26
CA GLY A 42 7.82 -8.60 -7.05
C GLY A 42 7.16 -7.85 -5.88
N ALA A 43 6.68 -6.63 -6.09
CA ALA A 43 6.08 -5.80 -5.05
C ALA A 43 4.71 -6.33 -4.58
N VAL A 44 4.12 -7.28 -5.31
CA VAL A 44 2.86 -7.96 -4.94
C VAL A 44 2.88 -8.51 -3.51
N PHE A 45 4.04 -8.92 -2.98
CA PHE A 45 4.16 -9.41 -1.60
C PHE A 45 3.87 -8.34 -0.54
N PHE A 46 3.93 -7.05 -0.88
CA PHE A 46 3.58 -5.98 0.06
C PHE A 46 2.09 -6.00 0.43
N ILE A 47 1.24 -6.70 -0.35
CA ILE A 47 -0.17 -6.90 -0.01
C ILE A 47 -0.37 -7.66 1.30
N LEU A 48 0.62 -8.44 1.75
CA LEU A 48 0.56 -9.19 3.01
C LEU A 48 0.34 -8.27 4.22
N LEU A 49 0.81 -7.02 4.14
CA LEU A 49 0.59 -6.01 5.18
C LEU A 49 -0.89 -5.60 5.30
N PHE A 50 -1.65 -5.70 4.22
CA PHE A 50 -3.09 -5.41 4.23
C PHE A 50 -3.92 -6.61 4.68
N LEU A 51 -3.35 -7.82 4.69
CA LEU A 51 -4.10 -9.05 4.93
C LEU A 51 -4.74 -9.07 6.32
N TYR A 52 -3.98 -8.76 7.38
CA TYR A 52 -4.53 -8.77 8.74
C TYR A 52 -5.66 -7.73 8.93
N PRO A 53 -5.48 -6.43 8.62
CA PRO A 53 -6.54 -5.45 8.76
C PRO A 53 -7.77 -5.78 7.91
N PHE A 54 -7.56 -6.22 6.68
CA PHE A 54 -8.62 -6.58 5.74
C PHE A 54 -9.44 -7.78 6.22
N LEU A 55 -8.79 -8.85 6.67
CA LEU A 55 -9.48 -10.03 7.22
C LEU A 55 -10.29 -9.68 8.47
N MET A 56 -9.79 -8.78 9.31
CA MET A 56 -10.55 -8.32 10.48
C MET A 56 -11.77 -7.50 10.09
N VAL A 57 -11.73 -6.75 9.00
CA VAL A 57 -12.91 -6.03 8.45
C VAL A 57 -13.91 -7.02 7.87
N ILE A 58 -13.49 -7.92 6.97
CA ILE A 58 -14.40 -8.88 6.31
C ILE A 58 -15.08 -9.80 7.32
N ARG A 59 -14.35 -10.24 8.35
CA ARG A 59 -14.88 -11.13 9.39
C ARG A 59 -15.66 -10.39 10.48
N GLU A 60 -15.76 -9.07 10.39
CA GLU A 60 -16.43 -8.21 11.38
C GLU A 60 -15.94 -8.48 12.82
N LYS A 61 -14.64 -8.80 12.95
CA LYS A 61 -14.00 -9.09 14.24
C LYS A 61 -13.30 -7.87 14.78
N ARG A 62 -13.15 -7.82 16.11
CA ARG A 62 -12.31 -6.81 16.77
C ARG A 62 -10.89 -6.87 16.24
N MET A 63 -10.34 -5.71 15.92
CA MET A 63 -8.99 -5.56 15.42
C MET A 63 -8.10 -4.97 16.49
N SER A 64 -6.89 -5.53 16.67
CA SER A 64 -5.87 -4.89 17.47
C SER A 64 -5.36 -3.66 16.72
N LYS A 65 -5.63 -2.46 17.26
CA LYS A 65 -5.15 -1.21 16.67
C LYS A 65 -3.64 -1.16 16.57
N MET A 66 -2.94 -1.70 17.56
CA MET A 66 -1.48 -1.79 17.56
C MET A 66 -0.97 -2.58 16.35
N LEU A 67 -1.51 -3.77 16.09
CA LEU A 67 -1.12 -4.57 14.92
C LEU A 67 -1.49 -3.87 13.61
N GLY A 68 -2.66 -3.24 13.54
CA GLY A 68 -3.06 -2.46 12.37
C GLY A 68 -2.09 -1.31 12.06
N TYR A 69 -1.65 -0.58 13.08
CA TYR A 69 -0.67 0.50 12.93
C TYR A 69 0.70 -0.03 12.50
N ILE A 70 1.18 -1.12 13.11
CA ILE A 70 2.46 -1.75 12.72
C ILE A 70 2.42 -2.11 11.23
N MET A 71 1.35 -2.76 10.76
CA MET A 71 1.22 -3.14 9.35
C MET A 71 1.24 -1.92 8.41
N ALA A 72 0.54 -0.84 8.77
CA ALA A 72 0.51 0.38 7.96
C ALA A 72 1.86 1.10 7.93
N ILE A 73 2.53 1.26 9.09
CA ILE A 73 3.83 1.93 9.20
C ILE A 73 4.91 1.15 8.46
N VAL A 74 4.96 -0.18 8.63
CA VAL A 74 5.88 -1.04 7.88
C VAL A 74 5.66 -0.90 6.38
N GLY A 75 4.41 -0.81 5.92
CA GLY A 75 4.08 -0.57 4.51
C GLY A 75 4.62 0.75 3.98
N ILE A 76 4.48 1.84 4.73
CA ILE A 76 5.04 3.14 4.37
C ILE A 76 6.57 3.05 4.27
N ILE A 77 7.24 2.46 5.27
CA ILE A 77 8.70 2.32 5.30
C ILE A 77 9.21 1.48 4.12
N LEU A 78 8.62 0.31 3.87
CA LEU A 78 9.04 -0.55 2.76
C LEU A 78 8.85 0.13 1.40
N SER A 79 7.75 0.86 1.23
CA SER A 79 7.48 1.63 0.01
C SER A 79 8.49 2.76 -0.18
N TYR A 80 8.85 3.43 0.91
CA TYR A 80 9.84 4.50 0.89
C TYR A 80 11.24 3.97 0.54
N ILE A 81 11.67 2.88 1.18
CA ILE A 81 12.93 2.19 0.86
C ILE A 81 12.94 1.73 -0.60
N TYR A 82 11.83 1.19 -1.10
CA TYR A 82 11.70 0.79 -2.50
C TYR A 82 11.95 1.97 -3.44
N ILE A 83 11.27 3.11 -3.21
CA ILE A 83 11.44 4.31 -4.04
C ILE A 83 12.89 4.79 -4.03
N LEU A 84 13.54 4.83 -2.87
CA LEU A 84 14.94 5.24 -2.77
C LEU A 84 15.88 4.30 -3.54
N SER A 85 15.63 2.99 -3.48
CA SER A 85 16.44 1.98 -4.17
C SER A 85 16.35 2.03 -5.70
N LYS A 86 15.37 2.75 -6.25
CA LYS A 86 15.20 2.96 -7.70
C LYS A 86 15.89 4.22 -8.21
N SER A 87 16.78 4.82 -7.41
CA SER A 87 17.63 5.90 -7.88
C SER A 87 18.73 5.32 -8.77
N VAL A 88 18.80 5.77 -10.03
CA VAL A 88 19.79 5.38 -11.03
C VAL A 88 20.57 6.60 -11.49
N ASP A 89 21.88 6.47 -11.56
CA ASP A 89 22.75 7.52 -12.09
C ASP A 89 22.84 7.40 -13.61
N ILE A 90 22.36 8.42 -14.32
CA ILE A 90 22.45 8.52 -15.77
C ILE A 90 23.22 9.80 -16.08
N LEU A 91 24.36 9.67 -16.78
CA LEU A 91 25.18 10.79 -17.26
C LEU A 91 25.62 11.77 -16.15
N GLY A 92 25.92 11.25 -14.95
CA GLY A 92 26.37 12.08 -13.81
C GLY A 92 25.24 12.76 -13.02
N SER A 93 23.98 12.49 -13.37
CA SER A 93 22.80 12.96 -12.64
C SER A 93 21.96 11.77 -12.12
N THR A 94 21.62 11.82 -10.84
CA THR A 94 20.77 10.81 -10.19
C THR A 94 19.31 11.05 -10.53
N PHE A 95 18.68 10.08 -11.19
CA PHE A 95 17.25 10.08 -11.49
C PHE A 95 16.54 8.98 -10.71
N ASN A 96 15.37 9.30 -10.14
CA ASN A 96 14.54 8.29 -9.51
C ASN A 96 13.65 7.62 -10.58
N ALA A 97 13.84 6.32 -10.77
CA ALA A 97 13.08 5.51 -11.71
C ALA A 97 11.73 5.02 -11.17
N ALA A 98 11.42 5.27 -9.89
CA ALA A 98 10.13 4.91 -9.33
C ALA A 98 9.02 5.72 -10.02
N SER A 99 7.99 5.02 -10.47
CA SER A 99 6.85 5.63 -11.14
C SER A 99 5.63 5.68 -10.21
N SER A 100 4.44 5.93 -10.75
CA SER A 100 3.20 6.16 -10.00
C SER A 100 2.75 5.04 -9.04
N GLY A 101 3.08 3.78 -9.31
CA GLY A 101 2.64 2.62 -8.52
C GLY A 101 3.06 2.67 -7.03
N PRO A 102 4.37 2.79 -6.71
CA PRO A 102 4.87 2.90 -5.34
C PRO A 102 4.26 4.05 -4.55
N TYR A 103 4.03 5.20 -5.19
CA TYR A 103 3.39 6.35 -4.54
C TYR A 103 1.90 6.07 -4.25
N LEU A 104 1.18 5.43 -5.17
CA LEU A 104 -0.22 5.02 -4.94
C LEU A 104 -0.31 3.96 -3.83
N PHE A 105 0.63 3.00 -3.79
CA PHE A 105 0.71 2.02 -2.72
C PHE A 105 1.00 2.69 -1.36
N MET A 106 1.95 3.63 -1.32
CA MET A 106 2.26 4.39 -0.10
C MET A 106 1.06 5.22 0.38
N ALA A 107 0.32 5.85 -0.53
CA ALA A 107 -0.93 6.53 -0.21
C ALA A 107 -1.99 5.56 0.33
N ALA A 108 -2.08 4.34 -0.22
CA ALA A 108 -2.94 3.29 0.31
C ALA A 108 -2.53 2.88 1.74
N CYS A 109 -1.23 2.81 2.06
CA CYS A 109 -0.77 2.58 3.43
C CYS A 109 -1.15 3.74 4.38
N GLY A 110 -1.08 4.99 3.90
CA GLY A 110 -1.58 6.15 4.65
C GLY A 110 -3.09 6.05 4.92
N LEU A 111 -3.87 5.68 3.92
CA LEU A 111 -5.31 5.46 4.08
C LEU A 111 -5.62 4.29 5.04
N LEU A 112 -4.81 3.23 5.00
CA LEU A 112 -4.89 2.12 5.96
C LEU A 112 -4.65 2.61 7.39
N LEU A 113 -3.62 3.43 7.61
CA LEU A 113 -3.30 4.03 8.91
C LEU A 113 -4.49 4.84 9.45
N LEU A 114 -5.07 5.72 8.62
CA LEU A 114 -6.24 6.50 8.97
C LEU A 114 -7.48 5.63 9.22
N GLY A 115 -7.66 4.58 8.42
CA GLY A 115 -8.74 3.61 8.58
C GLY A 115 -8.64 2.86 9.92
N VAL A 116 -7.44 2.41 10.30
CA VAL A 116 -7.16 1.78 11.60
C VAL A 116 -7.46 2.75 12.74
N HIS A 117 -7.06 4.01 12.62
CA HIS A 117 -7.33 5.03 13.63
C HIS A 117 -8.83 5.25 13.85
N LYS A 118 -9.56 5.47 12.75
CA LYS A 118 -10.99 5.80 12.74
C LYS A 118 -11.91 4.60 12.99
N ARG A 119 -11.38 3.37 12.92
CA ARG A 119 -12.18 2.16 13.15
C ARG A 119 -12.72 2.12 14.57
N ARG A 120 -14.04 1.91 14.68
CA ARG A 120 -14.74 1.66 15.94
C ARG A 120 -14.60 0.16 16.25
N ASN A 121 -14.02 -0.15 17.42
CA ASN A 121 -13.72 -1.53 17.83
C ASN A 121 -14.96 -2.41 17.89
#